data_AF-A0A3C1V2F6-F1
#
_entry.id   AF-A0A3C1V2F6-F1
#
_cell.length_a   1.000
_cell.length_b   1.000
_cell.length_c   1.000
_cell.angle_alpha   90.00
_cell.angle_beta   90.00
_cell.angle_gamma   90.00
#
_symmetry.space_group_name_H-M   'P 1'
#
loop_
_entity.id
_entity.type
_entity.pdbx_description
1 polymer ?
#
loop_
_entity_poly.entity_id
_entity_poly.type
_entity_poly.pdbx_seq_one_letter_code
_entity_poly.pdbx_strand_id
1 'polypeptide(L)'
;IIVDTYGGWGRHGGGAFSGKDPTKVDRSAAYMARYVAKNIVAAGLADRCELQLAYAIGVTEPVSVHIDTAGSGKVDDERLCALIREHFPLTPRGIIEHLDLRRPIFRRTAAGGHFGRDEFPWEKTDKASALAEAASTATAAN
;
A
#
# COMPACT_ATOMS: atom_id res chain seq x y z
N ILE A 1 5.74 0.32 -17.08
CA ILE A 1 5.88 0.48 -15.61
C ILE A 1 5.53 1.87 -15.11
N ILE A 2 6.07 2.97 -15.66
CA ILE A 2 5.70 4.33 -15.19
C ILE A 2 4.27 4.72 -15.58
N VAL A 3 3.85 4.44 -16.83
CA VAL A 3 2.45 4.63 -17.29
C VAL A 3 1.47 3.77 -16.48
N ASP A 4 1.92 2.59 -16.02
CA ASP A 4 1.08 1.67 -15.25
C ASP A 4 0.82 2.15 -13.82
N THR A 5 1.64 3.07 -13.32
CA THR A 5 1.67 3.51 -11.93
C THR A 5 1.23 4.97 -11.80
N TYR A 6 2.17 5.88 -11.53
CA TYR A 6 1.88 7.22 -11.05
C TYR A 6 2.36 8.31 -12.02
N GLY A 7 2.68 7.95 -13.27
CA GLY A 7 2.99 8.93 -14.33
C GLY A 7 4.23 9.79 -14.07
N GLY A 8 5.20 9.27 -13.29
CA GLY A 8 6.42 9.99 -12.89
C GLY A 8 6.34 10.62 -11.50
N TRP A 9 5.19 10.54 -10.83
CA TRP A 9 5.05 10.96 -9.44
C TRP A 9 5.48 9.85 -8.47
N GLY A 10 6.32 10.18 -7.49
CA GLY A 10 6.90 9.21 -6.56
C GLY A 10 7.99 8.30 -7.16
N ARG A 11 8.54 7.42 -6.33
CA ARG A 11 9.62 6.48 -6.66
C ARG A 11 9.06 5.11 -7.10
N HIS A 12 9.79 4.43 -7.99
CA HIS A 12 9.39 3.13 -8.53
C HIS A 12 10.47 2.07 -8.28
N GLY A 13 10.11 0.91 -7.74
CA GLY A 13 11.05 -0.18 -7.39
C GLY A 13 11.59 -0.99 -8.58
N GLY A 14 11.12 -0.70 -9.79
CA GLY A 14 11.60 -1.29 -11.05
C GLY A 14 10.87 -2.55 -11.54
N GLY A 15 10.16 -3.25 -10.65
CA GLY A 15 9.39 -4.46 -11.00
C GLY A 15 8.20 -4.18 -11.93
N ALA A 16 8.07 -4.95 -13.01
CA ALA A 16 6.88 -4.92 -13.87
C ALA A 16 5.69 -5.68 -13.23
N PHE A 17 4.46 -5.35 -13.61
CA PHE A 17 3.25 -6.00 -13.09
C PHE A 17 2.76 -7.16 -13.96
N SER A 18 2.45 -6.92 -15.23
CA SER A 18 1.81 -7.88 -16.16
C SER A 18 2.60 -9.19 -16.33
N GLY A 19 1.90 -10.31 -16.55
CA GLY A 19 2.50 -11.64 -16.72
C GLY A 19 2.91 -12.38 -15.43
N LYS A 20 2.76 -11.76 -14.26
CA LYS A 20 3.15 -12.33 -12.96
C LYS A 20 1.92 -12.79 -12.16
N ASP A 21 1.98 -13.93 -11.48
CA ASP A 21 0.96 -14.28 -10.49
C ASP A 21 1.18 -13.53 -9.16
N PRO A 22 0.20 -13.53 -8.23
CA PRO A 22 0.25 -12.73 -7.00
C PRO A 22 1.38 -13.06 -6.02
N THR A 23 2.08 -14.20 -6.20
CA THR A 23 3.24 -14.53 -5.36
C THR A 23 4.46 -13.65 -5.64
N LYS A 24 4.45 -12.92 -6.76
CA LYS A 24 5.55 -12.03 -7.17
C LYS A 24 5.31 -10.66 -6.54
N VAL A 25 6.12 -10.34 -5.54
CA VAL A 25 5.99 -9.11 -4.74
C VAL A 25 6.08 -7.84 -5.57
N ASP A 26 6.73 -7.87 -6.73
CA ASP A 26 6.71 -6.77 -7.71
C ASP A 26 5.29 -6.29 -8.03
N ARG A 27 4.31 -7.20 -8.04
CA ARG A 27 2.89 -6.87 -8.24
C ARG A 27 2.15 -6.74 -6.92
N SER A 28 2.17 -7.79 -6.10
CA SER A 28 1.30 -7.85 -4.91
C SER A 28 1.69 -6.80 -3.86
N ALA A 29 2.97 -6.58 -3.61
CA ALA A 29 3.40 -5.54 -2.68
C ALA A 29 3.17 -4.13 -3.21
N ALA A 30 3.31 -3.90 -4.53
CA ALA A 30 2.95 -2.62 -5.13
C ALA A 30 1.45 -2.29 -4.96
N TYR A 31 0.58 -3.30 -5.11
CA TYR A 31 -0.86 -3.14 -4.87
C TYR A 31 -1.16 -2.91 -3.39
N MET A 32 -0.52 -3.64 -2.48
CA MET A 32 -0.68 -3.40 -1.04
C MET A 32 -0.17 -2.01 -0.67
N ALA A 33 0.97 -1.56 -1.22
CA ALA A 33 1.49 -0.23 -0.95
C ALA A 33 0.53 0.88 -1.41
N ARG A 34 -0.08 0.72 -2.60
CA ARG A 34 -1.15 1.61 -3.07
C ARG A 34 -2.33 1.62 -2.11
N TYR A 35 -2.81 0.44 -1.72
CA TYR A 35 -3.95 0.29 -0.81
C TYR A 35 -3.72 0.98 0.52
N VAL A 36 -2.54 0.78 1.12
CA VAL A 36 -2.15 1.43 2.38
C VAL A 36 -2.08 2.94 2.22
N ALA A 37 -1.36 3.45 1.20
CA ALA A 37 -1.22 4.88 0.98
C ALA A 37 -2.59 5.56 0.76
N LYS A 38 -3.48 4.93 -0.02
CA LYS A 38 -4.85 5.43 -0.23
C LYS A 38 -5.65 5.47 1.06
N ASN A 39 -5.52 4.45 1.92
CA ASN A 39 -6.19 4.42 3.23
C ASN A 39 -5.65 5.48 4.19
N ILE A 40 -4.34 5.76 4.18
CA ILE A 40 -3.73 6.82 5.02
C ILE A 40 -4.26 8.20 4.62
N VAL A 41 -4.30 8.49 3.32
CA VAL A 41 -4.85 9.76 2.82
C VAL A 41 -6.35 9.86 3.08
N ALA A 42 -7.10 8.77 2.85
CA ALA A 42 -8.54 8.73 3.12
C ALA A 42 -8.90 8.83 4.62
N ALA A 43 -8.02 8.35 5.51
CA ALA A 43 -8.12 8.55 6.95
C ALA A 43 -7.86 10.01 7.37
N GLY A 44 -7.43 10.86 6.42
CA GLY A 44 -7.03 12.23 6.67
C GLY A 44 -5.76 12.31 7.52
N LEU A 45 -4.90 11.29 7.53
CA LEU A 45 -3.65 11.28 8.29
C LEU A 45 -2.50 11.98 7.57
N ALA A 46 -2.63 12.18 6.26
CA ALA A 46 -1.73 12.99 5.43
C ALA A 46 -2.47 13.46 4.16
N ASP A 47 -2.06 14.58 3.58
CA ASP A 47 -2.60 15.03 2.28
C ASP A 47 -2.02 14.22 1.12
N ARG A 48 -0.77 13.74 1.30
CA ARG A 48 -0.06 12.88 0.36
C ARG A 48 0.94 12.01 1.11
N CYS A 49 1.25 10.85 0.56
CA CYS A 49 2.33 10.02 1.09
C CYS A 49 2.92 9.11 0.02
N GLU A 50 4.16 8.70 0.24
CA GLU A 50 4.84 7.65 -0.50
C GLU A 50 5.18 6.51 0.47
N LEU A 51 4.78 5.28 0.11
CA LEU A 51 5.09 4.08 0.88
C LEU A 51 6.07 3.19 0.12
N GLN A 52 7.16 2.82 0.78
CA GLN A 52 8.13 1.84 0.32
C GLN A 52 7.98 0.53 1.10
N LEU A 53 7.93 -0.58 0.36
CA LEU A 53 8.07 -1.93 0.89
C LEU A 53 9.27 -2.61 0.21
N ALA A 54 10.13 -3.25 0.99
CA ALA A 54 11.26 -4.02 0.47
C ALA A 54 11.23 -5.44 1.03
N TYR A 55 11.54 -6.43 0.18
CA TYR A 55 11.58 -7.85 0.54
C TYR A 55 12.91 -8.46 0.12
N ALA A 56 13.42 -9.37 0.95
CA ALA A 56 14.52 -10.25 0.57
C ALA A 56 13.96 -11.60 0.10
N ILE A 57 14.60 -12.22 -0.90
CA ILE A 57 14.21 -13.55 -1.38
C ILE A 57 14.22 -14.55 -0.21
N GLY A 58 13.12 -15.29 -0.06
CA GLY A 58 12.96 -16.30 1.00
C GLY A 58 12.52 -15.74 2.36
N VAL A 59 12.41 -14.42 2.52
CA VAL A 59 11.91 -13.78 3.75
C VAL A 59 10.45 -13.37 3.55
N THR A 60 9.58 -13.79 4.46
CA THR A 60 8.13 -13.53 4.35
C THR A 60 7.77 -12.12 4.75
N GLU A 61 8.38 -11.60 5.82
CA GLU A 61 8.17 -10.22 6.26
C GLU A 61 8.99 -9.25 5.40
N PRO A 62 8.49 -8.02 5.17
CA PRO A 62 9.29 -6.99 4.53
C PRO A 62 10.50 -6.64 5.39
N VAL A 63 11.67 -6.57 4.76
CA VAL A 63 12.91 -6.10 5.41
C VAL A 63 12.88 -4.59 5.67
N SER A 64 12.02 -3.85 4.95
CA SER A 64 11.77 -2.42 5.18
C SER A 64 10.31 -2.07 4.90
N VAL A 65 9.75 -1.24 5.78
CA VAL A 65 8.48 -0.52 5.62
C VAL A 65 8.77 0.92 5.99
N HIS A 66 8.64 1.83 5.03
CA HIS A 66 8.95 3.25 5.21
C HIS A 66 7.92 4.12 4.50
N ILE A 67 7.45 5.15 5.18
CA ILE A 67 6.53 6.14 4.63
C ILE A 67 7.15 7.53 4.72
N ASP A 68 6.88 8.34 3.70
CA ASP A 68 7.22 9.75 3.62
C ASP A 68 5.94 10.53 3.32
N THR A 69 5.46 11.33 4.27
CA THR A 69 4.26 12.19 4.09
C THR A 69 4.57 13.53 3.44
N ALA A 70 5.83 13.76 3.06
CA ALA A 70 6.36 14.97 2.44
C ALA A 70 5.92 16.24 3.17
N GLY A 71 5.95 16.18 4.51
CA GLY A 71 5.59 17.25 5.44
C GLY A 71 4.09 17.45 5.69
N SER A 72 3.22 16.60 5.15
CA SER A 72 1.75 16.73 5.30
C SER A 72 1.13 15.83 6.37
N GLY A 73 1.94 15.03 7.07
CA GLY A 73 1.46 14.12 8.11
C GLY A 73 0.85 14.85 9.31
N LYS A 74 -0.27 14.35 9.81
CA LYS A 74 -0.88 14.79 11.08
C LYS A 74 -0.27 14.11 12.30
N VAL A 75 0.45 13.02 12.08
CA VAL A 75 1.26 12.30 13.07
C VAL A 75 2.59 11.96 12.40
N ASP A 76 3.61 11.67 13.20
CA ASP A 76 4.96 11.39 12.70
C ASP A 76 4.99 10.16 11.79
N ASP A 77 5.87 10.18 10.79
CA ASP A 77 6.05 9.08 9.83
C ASP A 77 6.44 7.76 10.53
N GLU A 78 7.14 7.82 11.66
CA GLU A 78 7.42 6.65 12.50
C GLU A 78 6.15 6.03 13.09
N ARG A 79 5.22 6.88 13.56
CA ARG A 79 3.92 6.42 14.06
C ARG A 79 3.08 5.84 12.93
N LEU A 80 3.09 6.46 11.75
CA LEU A 80 2.44 5.89 10.57
C LEU A 80 3.04 4.52 10.20
N CYS A 81 4.37 4.37 10.24
CA CYS A 81 5.02 3.07 10.02
C CYS A 81 4.56 2.00 11.02
N ALA A 82 4.34 2.36 12.28
CA ALA A 82 3.81 1.45 13.30
C ALA A 82 2.36 1.05 12.98
N LEU A 83 1.49 2.02 12.68
CA LEU A 83 0.09 1.77 12.29
C LEU A 83 0.01 0.89 11.03
N ILE A 84 0.89 1.09 10.06
CA ILE A 84 0.94 0.28 8.85
C ILE A 84 1.20 -1.20 9.19
N ARG A 85 2.16 -1.47 10.08
CA ARG A 85 2.48 -2.84 10.51
C ARG A 85 1.36 -3.48 11.35
N GLU A 86 0.63 -2.67 12.12
CA GLU A 86 -0.46 -3.14 12.98
C GLU A 86 -1.72 -3.49 12.18
N HIS A 87 -2.09 -2.67 11.19
CA HIS A 87 -3.39 -2.77 10.53
C HIS A 87 -3.39 -3.54 9.20
N PHE A 88 -2.21 -3.75 8.59
CA PHE A 88 -2.10 -4.34 7.26
C PHE A 88 -1.21 -5.60 7.25
N PRO A 89 -1.67 -6.70 6.62
CA PRO A 89 -0.85 -7.88 6.46
C PRO A 89 0.16 -7.67 5.32
N LEU A 90 1.45 -7.56 5.66
CA LEU A 90 2.51 -7.25 4.69
C LEU A 90 3.27 -8.48 4.17
N THR A 91 2.97 -9.69 4.65
CA THR A 91 3.54 -10.91 4.04
C THR A 91 2.92 -11.18 2.68
N PRO A 92 3.64 -11.80 1.72
CA PRO A 92 3.06 -12.14 0.41
C PRO A 92 1.77 -12.94 0.51
N ARG A 93 1.68 -13.91 1.44
CA ARG A 93 0.45 -14.68 1.68
C ARG A 93 -0.67 -13.77 2.21
N GLY A 94 -0.37 -12.97 3.23
CA GLY A 94 -1.35 -12.07 3.83
C GLY A 94 -1.90 -11.05 2.83
N ILE A 95 -1.05 -10.50 1.96
CA ILE A 95 -1.45 -9.60 0.87
C ILE A 95 -2.42 -10.29 -0.09
N ILE A 96 -2.09 -11.52 -0.52
CA ILE A 96 -2.89 -12.30 -1.47
C ILE A 96 -4.29 -12.58 -0.91
N GLU A 97 -4.36 -12.98 0.35
CA GLU A 97 -5.62 -13.28 1.05
C GLU A 97 -6.43 -12.01 1.29
N HIS A 98 -5.79 -10.95 1.78
CA HIS A 98 -6.45 -9.69 2.11
C HIS A 98 -7.07 -8.99 0.90
N LEU A 99 -6.34 -8.95 -0.23
CA LEU A 99 -6.82 -8.33 -1.47
C LEU A 99 -7.54 -9.30 -2.41
N ASP A 100 -7.72 -10.56 -2.00
CA ASP A 100 -8.35 -11.63 -2.78
C ASP A 100 -7.80 -11.69 -4.23
N LEU A 101 -6.49 -11.87 -4.34
CA LEU A 101 -5.75 -11.76 -5.61
C LEU A 101 -5.77 -13.04 -6.46
N ARG A 102 -6.22 -14.18 -5.92
CA ARG A 102 -6.26 -15.46 -6.66
C ARG A 102 -7.51 -15.59 -7.52
N ARG A 103 -7.74 -14.60 -8.38
CA ARG A 103 -8.89 -14.51 -9.28
C ARG A 103 -8.48 -13.92 -10.64
N PRO A 104 -9.24 -14.16 -11.71
CA PRO A 104 -8.91 -13.67 -13.06
C PRO A 104 -9.23 -12.17 -13.26
N ILE A 105 -8.72 -11.30 -12.38
CA ILE A 105 -9.01 -9.86 -12.37
C ILE A 105 -7.97 -9.00 -13.11
N PHE A 106 -6.81 -9.56 -13.47
CA PHE A 106 -5.64 -8.80 -13.93
C PHE A 106 -5.68 -8.35 -15.39
N ARG A 107 -6.50 -8.96 -16.26
CA ARG A 107 -6.54 -8.54 -17.68
C ARG A 107 -6.95 -7.07 -17.82
N ARG A 108 -7.86 -6.61 -16.94
CA ARG A 108 -8.35 -5.24 -16.94
C ARG A 108 -7.31 -4.21 -16.48
N THR A 109 -6.26 -4.63 -15.77
CA THR A 109 -5.19 -3.73 -15.29
C THR A 109 -4.14 -3.44 -16.37
N ALA A 110 -4.06 -4.27 -17.42
CA ALA A 110 -3.01 -4.18 -18.45
C ALA A 110 -3.10 -2.94 -19.37
N ALA A 111 -4.13 -2.10 -19.19
CA ALA A 111 -4.30 -0.82 -19.85
C ALA A 111 -5.05 0.15 -18.93
N GLY A 112 -4.83 1.46 -19.12
CA GLY A 112 -5.49 2.50 -18.33
C GLY A 112 -4.95 2.63 -16.90
N GLY A 113 -3.75 2.12 -16.64
CA GLY A 113 -3.13 2.14 -15.31
C GLY A 113 -3.69 1.09 -14.35
N HIS A 114 -2.87 0.70 -13.38
CA HIS A 114 -3.24 -0.25 -12.33
C HIS A 114 -3.93 0.41 -11.13
N PHE A 115 -3.80 1.74 -11.00
CA PHE A 115 -4.25 2.52 -9.84
C PHE A 115 -5.26 3.59 -10.22
N GLY A 116 -6.01 4.08 -9.24
CA GLY A 116 -7.01 5.15 -9.42
C GLY A 116 -8.33 4.68 -10.04
N ARG A 117 -8.64 3.39 -9.95
CA ARG A 117 -9.84 2.77 -10.55
C ARG A 117 -10.60 1.94 -9.51
N ASP A 118 -11.78 2.39 -9.12
CA ASP A 118 -12.51 1.88 -7.94
C ASP A 118 -12.94 0.40 -8.00
N GLU A 119 -12.87 -0.22 -9.17
CA GLU A 119 -13.20 -1.64 -9.37
C GLU A 119 -12.17 -2.62 -8.81
N PHE A 120 -11.00 -2.15 -8.39
CA PHE A 120 -9.93 -3.01 -7.88
C PHE A 120 -9.89 -3.07 -6.35
N PRO A 121 -9.57 -4.25 -5.77
CA PRO A 121 -9.58 -4.42 -4.32
C PRO A 121 -8.56 -3.50 -3.60
N TRP A 122 -7.42 -3.22 -4.22
CA TRP A 122 -6.40 -2.30 -3.67
C TRP A 122 -6.77 -0.82 -3.78
N GLU A 123 -7.93 -0.48 -4.34
CA GLU A 123 -8.44 0.89 -4.38
C GLU A 123 -9.50 1.15 -3.31
N LYS A 124 -9.83 0.17 -2.47
CA LYS A 124 -10.73 0.38 -1.32
C LYS A 124 -10.05 1.19 -0.22
N THR A 125 -10.85 1.90 0.56
CA THR A 125 -10.42 2.71 1.72
C THR A 125 -11.08 2.27 3.02
N ASP A 126 -11.34 0.97 3.16
CA ASP A 126 -12.05 0.33 4.26
C ASP A 126 -11.25 0.25 5.57
N LYS A 127 -9.96 0.59 5.56
CA LYS A 127 -9.12 0.73 6.77
C LYS A 127 -9.01 2.18 7.25
N ALA A 128 -9.52 3.15 6.50
CA ALA A 128 -9.37 4.57 6.81
C ALA A 128 -9.93 4.94 8.21
N SER A 129 -11.15 4.48 8.54
CA SER A 129 -11.76 4.75 9.84
C SER A 129 -10.94 4.18 11.00
N ALA A 130 -10.53 2.91 10.89
CA ALA A 130 -9.74 2.24 11.93
C ALA A 130 -8.37 2.91 12.14
N LEU A 131 -7.74 3.41 11.06
CA LEU A 131 -6.49 4.16 11.15
C LEU A 131 -6.67 5.50 11.85
N ALA A 132 -7.72 6.24 11.52
CA ALA A 132 -8.02 7.53 12.15
C ALA A 132 -8.25 7.36 13.66
N GLU A 133 -9.01 6.33 14.05
CA GLU A 133 -9.24 5.98 15.46
C GLU A 133 -7.92 5.63 16.17
N ALA A 134 -7.12 4.72 15.61
CA ALA A 134 -5.85 4.28 16.21
C ALA A 134 -4.80 5.41 16.32
N ALA A 135 -4.82 6.38 15.41
CA ALA A 135 -3.99 7.57 15.50
C ALA A 135 -4.44 8.48 16.65
N SER A 136 -5.75 8.65 16.86
CA SER A 136 -6.31 9.53 17.90
C SER A 136 -6.12 8.99 19.33
N THR A 137 -6.25 7.68 19.54
CA THR A 137 -6.12 7.06 20.88
C THR A 137 -4.71 7.17 21.44
N ALA A 138 -3.70 7.15 20.57
CA ALA A 138 -2.30 7.29 20.99
C ALA A 138 -1.98 8.71 21.51
N THR A 139 -2.67 9.74 21.02
CA THR A 139 -2.48 11.13 21.50
C THR A 139 -3.10 11.36 22.88
N ALA A 140 -4.09 10.56 23.29
CA ALA A 140 -4.75 10.69 24.60
C ALA A 140 -4.00 10.00 25.75
N ALA A 141 -2.94 9.24 25.46
CA ALA A 141 -2.18 8.45 26.43
C ALA A 141 -0.84 9.10 26.85
N ASN A 142 -0.55 10.33 26.40
CA ASN A 142 0.64 11.11 26.76
C ASN A 142 0.27 12.37 27.55
#